data_AF-A0A0D8Y1Q9-F1
#
_entry.id   AF-A0A0D8Y1Q9-F1
#
_cell.length_a   1.000
_cell.length_b   1.000
_cell.length_c   1.000
_cell.angle_alpha   90.00
_cell.angle_beta   90.00
_cell.angle_gamma   90.00
#
_symmetry.space_group_name_H-M   'P 1'
#
loop_
_entity.id
_entity.type
_entity.pdbx_description
1 polymer ?
#
loop_
_entity_poly.entity_id
_entity_poly.type
_entity_poly.pdbx_seq_one_letter_code
_entity_poly.pdbx_strand_id
1 'polypeptide(L)'
;MPLIRSHVQHQRNETIESPIIIRGTSQFVKDGHGDIENGCPPCECDIIGSIGEQCDAVSGQCTCKQGVFGKRCNQCRPSYFNFTDAGCQFCHCNIYGSMQDGKCNNVTGKCECRENVDGTMCEKCATGFFNITSGTGCQRKSFWNFLKEAS
;
A
#
# COMPACT_ATOMS: atom_id res chain seq x y z
N MET A 1 -50.90 -43.47 23.98
CA MET A 1 -49.80 -44.21 23.33
C MET A 1 -49.38 -43.40 22.11
N PRO A 2 -48.25 -42.68 22.17
CA PRO A 2 -47.92 -41.66 21.19
C PRO A 2 -47.13 -42.25 20.01
N LEU A 3 -47.53 -41.92 18.78
CA LEU A 3 -46.71 -42.08 17.58
C LEU A 3 -46.08 -40.71 17.30
N ILE A 4 -44.89 -40.45 17.84
CA ILE A 4 -44.15 -39.22 17.54
C ILE A 4 -43.22 -39.51 16.36
N ARG A 5 -43.64 -38.98 15.22
CA ARG A 5 -42.98 -38.98 13.93
C ARG A 5 -41.55 -38.45 14.08
N SER A 6 -40.56 -39.24 13.66
CA SER A 6 -39.16 -38.84 13.60
C SER A 6 -38.98 -37.66 12.64
N HIS A 7 -38.88 -36.44 13.18
CA HIS A 7 -38.33 -35.32 12.41
C HIS A 7 -36.81 -35.40 12.47
N VAL A 8 -36.25 -36.26 11.62
CA VAL A 8 -34.88 -36.11 11.13
C VAL A 8 -34.92 -34.94 10.15
N GLN A 9 -34.54 -33.73 10.59
CA GLN A 9 -34.30 -32.63 9.66
C GLN A 9 -32.95 -32.85 8.99
N HIS A 10 -33.02 -33.38 7.78
CA HIS A 10 -31.92 -33.48 6.83
C HIS A 10 -31.50 -32.07 6.41
N GLN A 11 -30.30 -31.68 6.83
CA GLN A 11 -29.27 -30.95 6.07
C GLN A 11 -29.78 -29.88 5.08
N ARG A 12 -29.54 -28.60 5.39
CA ARG A 12 -29.32 -27.58 4.35
C ARG A 12 -28.03 -26.82 4.63
N ASN A 13 -26.97 -27.34 4.03
CA ASN A 13 -25.77 -26.62 3.62
C ASN A 13 -25.03 -25.88 4.74
N GLU A 14 -24.23 -26.62 5.51
CA GLU A 14 -23.18 -26.05 6.36
C GLU A 14 -22.09 -25.45 5.44
N THR A 15 -22.30 -24.24 4.94
CA THR A 15 -21.16 -23.37 4.62
C THR A 15 -20.36 -23.18 5.90
N ILE A 16 -19.03 -23.20 5.78
CA ILE A 16 -18.07 -23.20 6.87
C ILE A 16 -18.08 -21.81 7.54
N GLU A 17 -19.16 -21.46 8.24
CA GLU A 17 -19.29 -20.17 8.91
C GLU A 17 -18.48 -20.23 10.22
N SER A 18 -17.34 -19.54 10.25
CA SER A 18 -16.55 -19.43 11.47
C SER A 18 -17.30 -18.58 12.50
N PRO A 19 -17.65 -19.11 13.69
CA PRO A 19 -18.38 -18.34 14.68
C PRO A 19 -17.47 -17.26 15.27
N ILE A 20 -17.89 -15.99 15.18
CA ILE A 20 -17.21 -14.88 15.84
C ILE A 20 -18.02 -14.50 17.07
N ILE A 21 -17.35 -14.48 18.23
CA ILE A 21 -18.01 -14.08 19.49
C ILE A 21 -17.92 -12.58 19.63
N ILE A 22 -19.04 -11.90 19.41
CA ILE A 22 -19.14 -10.44 19.54
C ILE A 22 -20.15 -10.14 20.62
N ARG A 23 -19.71 -9.48 21.69
CA ARG A 23 -20.56 -9.13 22.85
C ARG A 23 -21.31 -10.34 23.45
N GLY A 24 -20.70 -11.53 23.43
CA GLY A 24 -21.28 -12.75 23.98
C GLY A 24 -22.30 -13.46 23.08
N THR A 25 -22.57 -12.93 21.87
CA THR A 25 -23.39 -13.60 20.86
C THR A 25 -22.53 -14.20 19.75
N SER A 26 -22.89 -15.39 19.28
CA SER A 26 -22.29 -15.99 18.08
C SER A 26 -22.84 -15.29 16.85
N GLN A 27 -22.00 -14.54 16.15
CA GLN A 27 -22.35 -13.95 14.87
C GLN A 27 -21.71 -14.79 13.77
N PHE A 28 -22.55 -15.26 12.84
CA PHE A 28 -22.13 -16.06 11.72
C PHE A 28 -21.84 -15.13 10.55
N VAL A 29 -20.57 -15.07 10.13
CA VAL A 29 -20.16 -14.32 8.95
C VAL A 29 -19.95 -15.31 7.82
N LYS A 30 -20.65 -15.08 6.71
CA LYS A 30 -20.53 -15.88 5.50
C LYS A 30 -19.17 -15.65 4.85
N ASP A 31 -18.61 -16.69 4.23
CA ASP A 31 -17.40 -16.57 3.42
C ASP A 31 -17.52 -15.45 2.37
N GLY A 32 -16.43 -14.69 2.19
CA GLY A 32 -16.38 -13.54 1.29
C GLY A 32 -17.19 -12.34 1.78
N HIS A 33 -17.59 -12.29 3.05
CA HIS A 33 -18.24 -11.13 3.68
C HIS A 33 -17.50 -10.75 4.97
N GLY A 34 -17.58 -9.48 5.37
CA GLY A 34 -16.94 -8.98 6.59
C GLY A 34 -17.37 -7.54 6.86
N ASP A 35 -16.83 -6.92 7.91
CA ASP A 35 -17.28 -5.61 8.45
C ASP A 35 -18.62 -5.70 9.20
N ILE A 36 -18.54 -6.17 10.44
CA ILE A 36 -19.71 -6.37 11.31
C ILE A 36 -20.48 -5.07 11.60
N GLU A 37 -19.80 -3.93 11.64
CA GLU A 37 -20.43 -2.65 11.96
C GLU A 37 -21.28 -2.15 10.78
N ASN A 38 -20.99 -2.64 9.57
CA ASN A 38 -21.72 -2.30 8.35
C ASN A 38 -22.59 -3.44 7.82
N GLY A 39 -22.90 -4.43 8.66
CA GLY A 39 -23.84 -5.50 8.32
C GLY A 39 -23.26 -6.62 7.44
N CYS A 40 -21.95 -6.87 7.55
CA CYS A 40 -21.24 -7.91 6.82
C CYS A 40 -21.45 -7.84 5.29
N PRO A 41 -21.16 -6.71 4.61
CA PRO A 41 -21.21 -6.64 3.15
C PRO A 41 -20.22 -7.63 2.50
N PRO A 42 -20.41 -7.93 1.20
CA PRO A 42 -19.41 -8.67 0.43
C PRO A 42 -18.04 -7.98 0.47
N CYS A 43 -16.98 -8.76 0.63
CA CYS A 43 -15.61 -8.28 0.53
C CYS A 43 -15.35 -7.80 -0.90
N GLU A 44 -14.84 -6.59 -1.05
CA GLU A 44 -14.51 -6.00 -2.35
C GLU A 44 -12.99 -5.85 -2.54
N CYS A 45 -12.23 -6.87 -2.17
CA CYS A 45 -10.77 -6.85 -2.29
C CYS A 45 -10.32 -6.68 -3.75
N ASP A 46 -9.39 -5.77 -3.99
CA ASP A 46 -8.78 -5.57 -5.30
C ASP A 46 -7.80 -6.71 -5.60
N ILE A 47 -8.12 -7.53 -6.60
CA ILE A 47 -7.33 -8.73 -6.93
C ILE A 47 -5.87 -8.44 -7.31
N ILE A 48 -5.56 -7.21 -7.75
CA ILE A 48 -4.20 -6.81 -8.11
C ILE A 48 -3.42 -6.53 -6.82
N GLY A 49 -4.01 -5.77 -5.89
CA GLY A 49 -3.33 -5.31 -4.68
C GLY A 49 -3.53 -6.17 -3.43
N SER A 50 -4.47 -7.12 -3.42
CA SER A 50 -4.71 -8.05 -2.30
C SER A 50 -4.07 -9.41 -2.51
N ILE A 51 -3.83 -10.14 -1.41
CA ILE A 51 -3.35 -11.53 -1.44
C ILE A 51 -4.48 -12.50 -1.80
N GLY A 52 -5.73 -12.13 -1.51
CA GLY A 52 -6.92 -12.91 -1.84
C GLY A 52 -8.20 -12.07 -1.77
N GLU A 53 -9.33 -12.72 -1.99
CA GLU A 53 -10.66 -12.07 -2.06
C GLU A 53 -11.37 -12.00 -0.69
N GLN A 54 -10.80 -12.66 0.32
CA GLN A 54 -11.32 -12.67 1.68
C GLN A 54 -10.87 -11.42 2.44
N CYS A 55 -11.75 -10.91 3.29
CA CYS A 55 -11.49 -9.79 4.17
C CYS A 55 -11.71 -10.19 5.62
N ASP A 56 -11.09 -9.45 6.55
CA ASP A 56 -11.29 -9.66 7.97
C ASP A 56 -12.77 -9.51 8.33
N ALA A 57 -13.33 -10.48 9.03
CA ALA A 57 -14.77 -10.53 9.27
C ALA A 57 -15.26 -9.40 10.19
N VAL A 58 -14.39 -8.83 11.03
CA VAL A 58 -14.72 -7.73 11.94
C VAL A 58 -14.59 -6.36 11.26
N SER A 59 -13.44 -6.08 10.67
CA SER A 59 -13.11 -4.76 10.10
C SER A 59 -13.44 -4.63 8.61
N GLY A 60 -13.64 -5.76 7.91
CA GLY A 60 -13.73 -5.82 6.46
C GLY A 60 -12.43 -5.49 5.75
N GLN A 61 -11.28 -5.51 6.44
CA GLN A 61 -9.99 -5.19 5.85
C GLN A 61 -9.46 -6.39 5.05
N CYS A 62 -9.18 -6.15 3.77
CA CYS A 62 -8.50 -7.12 2.92
C CYS A 62 -7.01 -7.25 3.29
N THR A 63 -6.42 -8.43 3.08
CA THR A 63 -4.97 -8.60 3.24
C THR A 63 -4.24 -8.02 2.03
N CYS A 64 -3.55 -6.90 2.21
CA CYS A 64 -2.86 -6.20 1.12
C CYS A 64 -1.44 -6.75 0.86
N LYS A 65 -1.02 -6.69 -0.40
CA LYS A 65 0.36 -6.93 -0.84
C LYS A 65 1.30 -5.84 -0.33
N GLN A 66 2.61 -6.07 -0.47
CA GLN A 66 3.64 -5.14 -0.02
C GLN A 66 3.42 -3.74 -0.61
N GLY A 67 3.52 -2.71 0.24
CA GLY A 67 3.41 -1.31 -0.21
C GLY A 67 1.99 -0.87 -0.61
N VAL A 68 1.00 -1.75 -0.55
CA VAL A 68 -0.41 -1.45 -0.86
C VAL A 68 -1.18 -1.15 0.44
N PHE A 69 -2.22 -0.31 0.36
CA PHE A 69 -3.11 0.00 1.47
C PHE A 69 -4.55 0.28 1.01
N GLY A 70 -5.39 0.61 1.99
CA GLY A 70 -6.81 0.84 1.84
C GLY A 70 -7.59 -0.42 2.22
N LYS A 71 -8.85 -0.24 2.61
CA LYS A 71 -9.72 -1.35 3.02
C LYS A 71 -9.80 -2.45 1.97
N ARG A 72 -9.79 -2.04 0.70
CA ARG A 72 -9.87 -2.88 -0.49
C ARG A 72 -8.50 -3.19 -1.14
N CYS A 73 -7.40 -2.70 -0.59
CA CYS A 73 -6.06 -2.85 -1.17
C CYS A 73 -5.90 -2.30 -2.60
N ASN A 74 -6.48 -1.14 -2.89
CA ASN A 74 -6.54 -0.59 -4.25
C ASN A 74 -5.60 0.61 -4.48
N GLN A 75 -4.70 0.91 -3.54
CA GLN A 75 -3.84 2.10 -3.58
C GLN A 75 -2.46 1.83 -2.99
N CYS A 76 -1.42 2.53 -3.47
CA CYS A 76 -0.10 2.50 -2.84
C CYS A 76 -0.07 3.32 -1.56
N ARG A 77 0.61 2.80 -0.54
CA ARG A 77 0.93 3.53 0.69
C ARG A 77 1.61 4.86 0.35
N PRO A 78 1.49 5.88 1.22
CA PRO A 78 2.39 7.03 1.15
C PRO A 78 3.85 6.56 1.07
N SER A 79 4.65 7.20 0.22
CA SER A 79 6.04 6.82 -0.05
C SER A 79 6.22 5.52 -0.85
N TYR A 80 5.17 5.06 -1.54
CA TYR A 80 5.25 3.97 -2.50
C TYR A 80 4.64 4.39 -3.86
N PHE A 81 5.06 3.72 -4.93
CA PHE A 81 4.61 3.97 -6.30
C PHE A 81 4.54 2.68 -7.11
N ASN A 82 4.05 2.77 -8.35
CA ASN A 82 4.01 1.67 -9.32
C ASN A 82 3.17 0.48 -8.83
N PHE A 83 1.85 0.66 -8.79
CA PHE A 83 0.89 -0.36 -8.37
C PHE A 83 0.79 -1.49 -9.41
N THR A 84 1.24 -2.68 -9.04
CA THR A 84 1.19 -3.90 -9.88
C THR A 84 0.73 -5.11 -9.06
N ASP A 85 0.67 -6.28 -9.69
CA ASP A 85 0.37 -7.55 -9.03
C ASP A 85 1.45 -7.99 -8.02
N ALA A 86 2.63 -7.36 -8.02
CA ALA A 86 3.65 -7.55 -6.99
C ALA A 86 3.46 -6.63 -5.77
N GLY A 87 2.51 -5.70 -5.83
CA GLY A 87 2.30 -4.64 -4.84
C GLY A 87 2.79 -3.28 -5.32
N CYS A 88 3.31 -2.45 -4.41
CA CYS A 88 3.93 -1.18 -4.74
C CYS A 88 5.41 -1.14 -4.33
N GLN A 89 6.19 -0.34 -5.08
CA GLN A 89 7.61 -0.13 -4.86
C GLN A 89 7.85 1.09 -3.95
N PHE A 90 8.83 1.00 -3.04
CA PHE A 90 9.17 2.11 -2.15
C PHE A 90 9.87 3.25 -2.91
N CYS A 91 9.48 4.49 -2.63
CA CYS A 91 10.13 5.70 -3.14
C CYS A 91 11.52 5.86 -2.52
N HIS A 92 12.59 5.66 -3.29
CA HIS A 92 13.97 5.83 -2.82
C HIS A 92 14.46 7.28 -2.99
N CYS A 93 13.63 8.27 -2.69
CA CYS A 93 13.98 9.68 -2.80
C CYS A 93 15.23 10.00 -1.96
N ASN A 94 16.25 10.57 -2.58
CA ASN A 94 17.49 10.95 -1.88
C ASN A 94 17.20 12.05 -0.85
N ILE A 95 17.56 11.82 0.41
CA ILE A 95 17.28 12.75 1.53
C ILE A 95 17.97 14.12 1.37
N TYR A 96 19.11 14.17 0.69
CA TYR A 96 19.83 15.42 0.43
C TYR A 96 19.36 16.10 -0.84
N GLY A 97 18.86 15.33 -1.80
CA GLY A 97 18.41 15.81 -3.11
C GLY A 97 16.94 16.19 -3.18
N SER A 98 16.09 15.70 -2.26
CA SER A 98 14.63 15.83 -2.34
C SER A 98 14.08 16.86 -1.34
N MET A 99 12.95 17.49 -1.69
CA MET A 99 12.26 18.47 -0.85
C MET A 99 11.52 17.82 0.34
N GLN A 100 10.98 16.60 0.14
CA GLN A 100 10.26 15.84 1.14
C GLN A 100 10.86 14.44 1.27
N ASP A 101 11.05 13.99 2.51
CA ASP A 101 11.63 12.67 2.76
C ASP A 101 10.68 11.57 2.29
N GLY A 102 11.12 10.82 1.28
CA GLY A 102 10.49 9.59 0.82
C GLY A 102 9.15 9.74 0.11
N LYS A 103 8.60 10.94 -0.14
CA LYS A 103 7.36 11.08 -0.93
C LYS A 103 7.65 11.27 -2.41
N CYS A 104 7.03 10.46 -3.24
CA CYS A 104 7.12 10.55 -4.69
C CYS A 104 5.75 10.42 -5.36
N ASN A 105 5.67 10.73 -6.65
CA ASN A 105 4.49 10.50 -7.45
C ASN A 105 4.13 9.00 -7.46
N ASN A 106 2.87 8.67 -7.15
CA ASN A 106 2.41 7.29 -6.97
C ASN A 106 2.38 6.42 -8.25
N VAL A 107 2.51 7.05 -9.43
CA VAL A 107 2.59 6.34 -10.72
C VAL A 107 4.03 6.30 -11.21
N THR A 108 4.67 7.46 -11.34
CA THR A 108 5.98 7.58 -12.00
C THR A 108 7.17 7.34 -11.07
N GLY A 109 6.95 7.39 -9.76
CA GLY A 109 8.03 7.34 -8.77
C GLY A 109 8.84 8.63 -8.67
N LYS A 110 8.48 9.69 -9.41
CA LYS A 110 9.26 10.93 -9.44
C LYS A 110 9.16 11.69 -8.12
N CYS A 111 10.30 11.96 -7.51
CA CYS A 111 10.43 12.79 -6.31
C CYS A 111 10.47 14.28 -6.67
N GLU A 112 10.13 15.13 -5.72
CA GLU A 112 10.30 16.57 -5.85
C GLU A 112 11.74 16.95 -5.48
N CYS A 113 12.54 17.28 -6.49
CA CYS A 113 13.97 17.55 -6.30
C CYS A 113 14.24 19.00 -5.91
N ARG A 114 15.30 19.19 -5.11
CA ARG A 114 15.88 20.50 -4.76
C ARG A 114 16.52 21.15 -5.97
N GLU A 115 16.91 22.41 -5.80
CA GLU A 115 17.51 23.20 -6.86
C GLU A 115 18.77 22.52 -7.45
N ASN A 116 18.82 22.44 -8.78
CA ASN A 116 19.93 21.87 -9.54
C ASN A 116 20.23 20.38 -9.25
N VAL A 117 19.26 19.66 -8.68
CA VAL A 117 19.27 18.21 -8.53
C VAL A 117 18.44 17.58 -9.65
N ASP A 118 18.87 16.42 -10.14
CA ASP A 118 18.26 15.67 -11.24
C ASP A 118 18.14 14.17 -10.89
N GLY A 119 17.43 13.42 -11.72
CA GLY A 119 17.12 12.01 -11.50
C GLY A 119 15.69 11.80 -10.97
N THR A 120 15.12 10.63 -11.23
CA THR A 120 13.75 10.30 -10.79
C THR A 120 13.64 10.30 -9.27
N MET A 121 14.72 9.92 -8.59
CA MET A 121 14.79 9.82 -7.13
C MET A 121 15.71 10.90 -6.54
N CYS A 122 15.98 11.97 -7.30
CA CYS A 122 16.84 13.09 -6.91
C CYS A 122 18.25 12.66 -6.49
N GLU A 123 18.80 11.63 -7.13
CA GLU A 123 20.03 10.96 -6.73
C GLU A 123 21.33 11.61 -7.23
N LYS A 124 21.24 12.58 -8.15
CA LYS A 124 22.40 13.19 -8.79
C LYS A 124 22.22 14.69 -8.98
N CYS A 125 23.33 15.42 -9.08
CA CYS A 125 23.27 16.83 -9.51
C CYS A 125 22.99 16.91 -11.02
N ALA A 126 22.30 17.96 -11.44
CA ALA A 126 22.21 18.33 -12.84
C ALA A 126 23.61 18.61 -13.44
N THR A 127 23.72 18.53 -14.76
CA THR A 127 25.00 18.75 -15.47
C THR A 127 25.62 20.11 -15.09
N GLY A 128 26.89 20.08 -14.66
CA GLY A 128 27.64 21.30 -14.26
C GLY A 128 27.49 21.68 -12.78
N PHE A 129 26.75 20.90 -12.00
CA PHE A 129 26.56 21.11 -10.57
C PHE A 129 27.15 19.98 -9.72
N PHE A 130 27.42 20.24 -8.45
CA PHE A 130 28.04 19.29 -7.52
C PHE A 130 27.58 19.53 -6.07
N ASN A 131 28.07 18.68 -5.13
CA ASN A 131 27.82 18.79 -3.69
C ASN A 131 26.33 18.62 -3.27
N ILE A 132 25.71 17.52 -3.69
CA ILE A 132 24.31 17.20 -3.33
C ILE A 132 24.11 17.06 -1.81
N THR A 133 25.13 16.61 -1.08
CA THR A 133 25.11 16.41 0.39
C THR A 133 25.00 17.69 1.19
N SER A 134 25.01 18.87 0.54
CA SER A 134 24.68 20.15 1.17
C SER A 134 23.27 20.15 1.79
N GLY A 135 22.36 19.32 1.26
CA GLY A 135 20.95 19.28 1.65
C GLY A 135 20.14 20.51 1.22
N THR A 136 20.75 21.46 0.49
CA THR A 136 20.08 22.68 0.00
C THR A 136 19.97 22.73 -1.53
N GLY A 137 20.41 21.66 -2.21
CA GLY A 137 20.53 21.60 -3.66
C GLY A 137 21.99 21.58 -4.11
N CYS A 138 22.21 21.48 -5.42
CA CYS A 138 23.56 21.40 -5.96
C CYS A 138 24.13 22.78 -6.31
N GLN A 139 25.42 22.94 -6.08
CA GLN A 139 26.17 24.18 -6.29
C GLN A 139 26.83 24.16 -7.67
N ARG A 140 26.89 25.32 -8.35
CA ARG A 140 27.58 25.45 -9.64
C ARG A 140 29.09 25.56 -9.40
N LYS A 141 29.90 24.87 -10.22
CA LYS A 141 31.36 25.13 -10.21
C LYS A 141 31.61 26.56 -10.68
N SER A 142 32.27 27.37 -9.86
CA SER A 142 32.78 28.67 -10.28
C SER A 142 33.66 28.48 -11.52
N PHE A 143 33.57 29.37 -12.52
CA PHE A 143 34.41 29.30 -13.74
C PHE A 143 35.90 29.16 -13.41
N TRP A 144 36.33 29.79 -12.32
CA TRP A 144 37.69 29.69 -11.76
C TRP A 144 38.09 28.29 -11.26
N ASN A 145 37.15 27.47 -10.78
CA ASN A 145 37.44 26.11 -10.30
C ASN A 145 37.64 25.13 -11.46
N PHE A 146 36.99 25.37 -12.61
CA PHE A 146 37.21 24.59 -13.84
C PHE A 146 38.63 24.79 -14.40
N LEU A 147 39.17 26.01 -14.30
CA LEU A 147 40.54 26.31 -14.75
C LEU A 147 41.62 25.68 -13.86
N LYS A 148 41.34 25.42 -12.57
CA LYS A 148 42.28 24.77 -11.65
C LYS A 148 42.37 23.25 -11.80
N GLU A 149 41.33 22.59 -12.34
CA GLU A 149 41.34 21.15 -12.60
C GLU A 149 41.96 20.80 -13.97
N ALA A 150 42.16 21.80 -14.83
CA ALA A 150 42.71 21.66 -16.19
C ALA A 150 44.20 22.06 -16.31
N SER A 151 44.88 22.26 -15.18
CA SER A 151 46.30 22.66 -15.06
C SER A 151 47.04 21.71 -14.14
#